data_AF-A0A0D9RJ78-F1
#
_entry.id   AF-A0A0D9RJ78-F1
#
_cell.length_a   1.000
_cell.length_b   1.000
_cell.length_c   1.000
_cell.angle_alpha   90.00
_cell.angle_beta   90.00
_cell.angle_gamma   90.00
#
_symmetry.space_group_name_H-M   'P 1'
#
loop_
_entity.id
_entity.type
_entity.pdbx_description
1 polymer ?
#
loop_
_entity_poly.entity_id
_entity_poly.type
_entity_poly.pdbx_seq_one_letter_code
_entity_poly.pdbx_strand_id
1 'polypeptide(L)'
;MKVKNIKLSTSYNYLDESCTTFKLSFYFFSLTVKSQNLLVKGLKLSNSYEDFELKKLLFNVIVILCKDLPTVQLLIDGKVILALFTYVKKPEKQKIMDWSAAQHEELQLHAIATLSSVAPLLIEEYMSCQGNARVLAFLEWCESEDPFFSHGNSFHGTGGRGNKFAQMRYSLRLLRAMVYLEDETVNTDLCEKGTIQQMIGIFKNIISKPNEKEEAIVLEIQSDILLILSGLCENHIQRKEIFGTEGVDMVLHVMKTDPRKLQSGLGYNVLLFSTLDSIWCCILGCYPSEDYFLEKEGIFLLLDVLALNQKKFCNLILGIMVEFCDNPKTAAHVNAWQGKKDQTAASLLIKLWRREEKELGVKRDKNGKIIDTKKPLFTSFQEEHKIIPLPANCPSIAVMDVSENIRAKIYAILGKLDFENLPGLSAEDFVTLCIIHRYLDFKIGEIWNEIYEEIKLEKLRPVTIDKKALEAITTASENVGKMVASLQSEIIESQERQDVQNEQKVYAKIQATHKQRELANKSWENFLARTSNAKTLKKAKRLQEKAIEASRYHKRPQNAVFHQTDIKGLNTTVPSGGVVTVESTPARLVGGPLADTAIALKKLPIRGGALQRVKAVEIVDAPKKSIPT
;
A
#
# COMPACT_ATOMS: atom_id res chain seq x y z
N MET A 1 -12.75 50.04 -62.25
CA MET A 1 -14.21 50.01 -62.03
C MET A 1 -14.46 49.37 -60.65
N LYS A 2 -14.55 50.18 -59.58
CA LYS A 2 -15.78 50.50 -58.79
C LYS A 2 -16.50 49.23 -58.28
N VAL A 3 -16.29 48.78 -57.03
CA VAL A 3 -16.83 49.26 -55.73
C VAL A 3 -18.36 49.22 -55.61
N LYS A 4 -18.86 48.36 -54.70
CA LYS A 4 -19.90 48.58 -53.66
C LYS A 4 -20.06 47.26 -52.87
N ASN A 5 -19.44 47.10 -51.69
CA ASN A 5 -19.93 47.50 -50.36
C ASN A 5 -21.42 47.22 -50.12
N ILE A 6 -21.73 46.14 -49.41
CA ILE A 6 -22.91 46.00 -48.55
C ILE A 6 -22.45 45.45 -47.19
N LYS A 7 -22.30 46.37 -46.23
CA LYS A 7 -22.39 46.06 -44.80
C LYS A 7 -23.85 45.73 -44.51
N LEU A 8 -24.13 44.56 -43.91
CA LEU A 8 -25.40 44.27 -43.24
C LEU A 8 -25.13 43.52 -41.92
N SER A 9 -25.00 44.34 -40.87
CA SER A 9 -25.43 44.12 -39.48
C SER A 9 -25.21 42.75 -38.81
N THR A 10 -24.05 42.58 -38.20
CA THR A 10 -23.75 41.63 -37.10
C THR A 10 -24.29 42.10 -35.74
N SER A 11 -25.52 42.62 -35.69
CA SER A 11 -26.08 43.24 -34.45
C SER A 11 -27.47 42.76 -34.06
N TYR A 12 -28.06 41.79 -34.78
CA TYR A 12 -29.42 41.32 -34.50
C TYR A 12 -29.52 39.92 -33.85
N ASN A 13 -28.44 39.14 -33.81
CA ASN A 13 -28.49 37.79 -33.20
C ASN A 13 -28.11 37.76 -31.70
N TYR A 14 -27.37 38.76 -31.19
CA TYR A 14 -27.06 38.83 -29.76
C TYR A 14 -28.25 39.26 -28.90
N LEU A 15 -29.20 40.02 -29.45
CA LEU A 15 -30.37 40.52 -28.73
C LEU A 15 -31.46 39.45 -28.55
N ASP A 16 -31.57 38.47 -29.43
CA ASP A 16 -32.64 37.46 -29.40
C ASP A 16 -32.31 36.28 -28.47
N GLU A 17 -31.04 35.85 -28.42
CA GLU A 17 -30.54 34.93 -27.38
C GLU A 17 -30.61 35.58 -26.00
N SER A 18 -30.25 36.86 -25.90
CA SER A 18 -30.42 37.64 -24.66
C SER A 18 -31.88 37.69 -24.22
N CYS A 19 -32.84 37.87 -25.14
CA CYS A 19 -34.27 37.97 -24.86
C CYS A 19 -34.89 36.64 -24.40
N THR A 20 -34.46 35.53 -24.98
CA THR A 20 -34.93 34.17 -24.60
C THR A 20 -34.35 33.76 -23.25
N THR A 21 -33.07 34.07 -23.03
CA THR A 21 -32.38 33.87 -21.74
C THR A 21 -32.98 34.78 -20.67
N PHE A 22 -33.30 36.04 -20.96
CA PHE A 22 -34.01 36.97 -20.07
C PHE A 22 -35.39 36.44 -19.66
N LYS A 23 -36.16 35.87 -20.59
CA LYS A 23 -37.48 35.26 -20.31
C LYS A 23 -37.36 34.05 -19.39
N LEU A 24 -36.29 33.26 -19.52
CA LEU A 24 -35.95 32.18 -18.59
C LEU A 24 -35.57 32.72 -17.20
N SER A 25 -34.71 33.75 -17.11
CA SER A 25 -34.38 34.48 -15.87
C SER A 25 -35.64 34.98 -15.13
N PHE A 26 -36.59 35.51 -15.88
CA PHE A 26 -37.87 36.00 -15.37
C PHE A 26 -38.81 34.88 -14.90
N TYR A 27 -38.74 33.70 -15.52
CA TYR A 27 -39.44 32.49 -15.07
C TYR A 27 -38.84 31.93 -13.76
N PHE A 28 -37.53 32.10 -13.52
CA PHE A 28 -36.93 31.78 -12.21
C PHE A 28 -37.49 32.64 -11.07
N PHE A 29 -37.79 33.90 -11.36
CA PHE A 29 -38.38 34.84 -10.40
C PHE A 29 -39.75 34.35 -9.86
N SER A 30 -40.52 33.56 -10.62
CA SER A 30 -41.87 33.11 -10.24
C SER A 30 -41.91 31.77 -9.50
N LEU A 31 -40.81 31.02 -9.42
CA LEU A 31 -40.80 29.67 -8.83
C LEU A 31 -41.12 29.64 -7.34
N THR A 32 -40.85 30.72 -6.60
CA THR A 32 -41.07 30.72 -5.14
C THR A 32 -41.13 32.09 -4.46
N VAL A 33 -40.68 33.18 -5.10
CA VAL A 33 -40.67 34.52 -4.49
C VAL A 33 -41.64 35.42 -5.27
N LYS A 34 -42.50 36.19 -4.58
CA LYS A 34 -43.38 37.14 -5.26
C LYS A 34 -42.54 38.18 -6.02
N SER A 35 -42.52 38.10 -7.34
CA SER A 35 -41.89 39.10 -8.20
C SER A 35 -42.67 40.43 -8.17
N GLN A 36 -41.97 41.56 -8.10
CA GLN A 36 -42.57 42.90 -8.24
C GLN A 36 -42.69 43.33 -9.71
N ASN A 37 -42.27 42.49 -10.66
CA ASN A 37 -42.09 42.88 -12.07
C ASN A 37 -43.38 42.70 -12.90
N LEU A 38 -43.70 43.68 -13.76
CA LEU A 38 -44.99 43.79 -14.46
C LEU A 38 -45.25 42.67 -15.50
N LEU A 39 -44.21 42.07 -16.08
CA LEU A 39 -44.32 41.04 -17.12
C LEU A 39 -44.71 39.64 -16.59
N VAL A 40 -44.56 39.38 -15.28
CA VAL A 40 -44.82 38.06 -14.64
C VAL A 40 -46.05 38.11 -13.73
N LYS A 41 -46.62 39.30 -13.53
CA LYS A 41 -47.82 39.51 -12.71
C LYS A 41 -49.04 38.68 -13.18
N GLY A 42 -49.01 38.19 -14.43
CA GLY A 42 -50.05 37.34 -15.04
C GLY A 42 -49.74 35.84 -15.12
N LEU A 43 -48.53 35.39 -14.79
CA LEU A 43 -48.15 33.97 -14.80
C LEU A 43 -48.56 33.32 -13.46
N LYS A 44 -49.74 32.68 -13.45
CA LYS A 44 -50.11 31.76 -12.37
C LYS A 44 -49.52 30.38 -12.68
N LEU A 45 -48.40 30.05 -12.05
CA LEU A 45 -47.99 28.65 -11.93
C LEU A 45 -49.04 27.96 -11.06
N SER A 46 -49.70 26.96 -11.64
CA SER A 46 -50.58 26.07 -10.90
C SER A 46 -49.74 24.93 -10.32
N ASN A 47 -50.39 23.85 -9.90
CA ASN A 47 -49.70 22.60 -9.56
C ASN A 47 -50.16 21.47 -10.48
N SER A 48 -50.29 21.80 -11.77
CA SER A 48 -50.61 20.83 -12.79
C SER A 48 -49.41 19.93 -13.10
N TYR A 49 -49.67 18.82 -13.79
CA TYR A 49 -48.60 17.93 -14.22
C TYR A 49 -47.61 18.64 -15.18
N GLU A 50 -48.10 19.53 -16.03
CA GLU A 50 -47.29 20.35 -16.93
C GLU A 50 -46.35 21.27 -16.15
N ASP A 51 -46.81 21.87 -15.05
CA ASP A 51 -45.96 22.70 -14.18
C ASP A 51 -44.84 21.87 -13.51
N PHE A 52 -45.09 20.60 -13.19
CA PHE A 52 -44.08 19.68 -12.66
C PHE A 52 -43.00 19.37 -13.71
N GLU A 53 -43.39 18.99 -14.92
CA GLU A 53 -42.45 18.71 -16.02
C GLU A 53 -41.66 19.96 -16.41
N LEU A 54 -42.31 21.12 -16.43
CA LEU A 54 -41.67 22.39 -16.73
C LEU A 54 -40.60 22.76 -15.69
N LYS A 55 -40.85 22.52 -14.39
CA LYS A 55 -39.85 22.72 -13.33
C LYS A 55 -38.62 21.81 -13.50
N LYS A 56 -38.82 20.53 -13.83
CA LYS A 56 -37.71 19.60 -14.08
C LYS A 56 -36.89 20.01 -15.30
N LEU A 57 -37.56 20.37 -16.40
CA LEU A 57 -36.89 20.87 -17.59
C LEU A 57 -36.06 22.11 -17.26
N LEU A 58 -36.62 23.02 -16.46
CA LEU A 58 -35.95 24.23 -16.06
C LEU A 58 -34.69 23.94 -15.23
N PHE A 59 -34.75 23.04 -14.26
CA PHE A 59 -33.59 22.61 -13.48
C PHE A 59 -32.45 22.09 -14.39
N ASN A 60 -32.77 21.35 -15.45
CA ASN A 60 -31.78 20.93 -16.44
C ASN A 60 -31.23 22.10 -17.25
N VAL A 61 -32.08 23.05 -17.65
CA VAL A 61 -31.66 24.26 -18.37
C VAL A 61 -30.72 25.10 -17.51
N ILE A 62 -30.94 25.25 -16.20
CA ILE A 62 -30.00 25.94 -15.30
C ILE A 62 -28.60 25.33 -15.41
N VAL A 63 -28.50 24.00 -15.29
CA VAL A 63 -27.21 23.28 -15.32
C VAL A 63 -26.49 23.46 -16.65
N ILE A 64 -27.23 23.67 -17.75
CA ILE A 64 -26.64 23.98 -19.06
C ILE A 64 -26.19 25.44 -19.11
N LEU A 65 -27.07 26.36 -18.70
CA LEU A 65 -26.81 27.80 -18.76
C LEU A 65 -25.61 28.18 -17.89
N CYS A 66 -25.49 27.65 -16.68
CA CYS A 66 -24.42 28.01 -15.75
C CYS A 66 -23.00 27.75 -16.28
N LYS A 67 -22.85 27.02 -17.39
CA LYS A 67 -21.56 26.84 -18.09
C LYS A 67 -21.12 28.09 -18.86
N ASP A 68 -22.01 29.06 -19.10
CA ASP A 68 -21.72 30.28 -19.83
C ASP A 68 -21.70 31.50 -18.89
N LEU A 69 -20.57 32.23 -18.90
CA LEU A 69 -20.26 33.29 -17.94
C LEU A 69 -21.28 34.45 -17.92
N PRO A 70 -21.81 34.95 -19.06
CA PRO A 70 -22.82 36.01 -19.07
C PRO A 70 -24.14 35.60 -18.40
N THR A 71 -24.45 34.30 -18.36
CA THR A 71 -25.68 33.81 -17.73
C THR A 71 -25.58 33.78 -16.21
N VAL A 72 -24.37 33.77 -15.64
CA VAL A 72 -24.14 33.74 -14.19
C VAL A 72 -24.82 34.95 -13.51
N GLN A 73 -24.68 36.14 -14.10
CA GLN A 73 -25.35 37.34 -13.58
C GLN A 73 -26.89 37.19 -13.56
N LEU A 74 -27.46 36.53 -14.57
CA LEU A 74 -28.89 36.27 -14.63
C LEU A 74 -29.35 35.29 -13.54
N LEU A 75 -28.50 34.31 -13.18
CA LEU A 75 -28.76 33.37 -12.09
C LEU A 75 -28.71 34.06 -10.72
N ILE A 76 -27.77 35.01 -10.55
CA ILE A 76 -27.66 35.88 -9.36
C ILE A 76 -28.91 36.73 -9.21
N ASP A 77 -29.26 37.50 -10.24
CA ASP A 77 -30.43 38.39 -10.25
C ASP A 77 -31.74 37.61 -10.04
N GLY A 78 -31.80 36.39 -10.60
CA GLY A 78 -32.91 35.45 -10.44
C GLY A 78 -32.98 34.77 -9.07
N LYS A 79 -32.01 35.00 -8.18
CA LYS A 79 -31.90 34.38 -6.84
C LYS A 79 -32.03 32.85 -6.89
N VAL A 80 -31.40 32.24 -7.89
CA VAL A 80 -31.57 30.82 -8.20
C VAL A 80 -31.16 29.92 -7.03
N ILE A 81 -30.07 30.25 -6.33
CA ILE A 81 -29.62 29.50 -5.14
C ILE A 81 -30.70 29.50 -4.05
N LEU A 82 -31.26 30.66 -3.72
CA LEU A 82 -32.33 30.78 -2.72
C LEU A 82 -33.56 29.97 -3.14
N ALA A 83 -33.95 30.04 -4.41
CA ALA A 83 -35.09 29.31 -4.96
C ALA A 83 -34.90 27.79 -4.88
N LEU A 84 -33.72 27.27 -5.24
CA LEU A 84 -33.42 25.85 -5.15
C LEU A 84 -33.42 25.35 -3.70
N PHE A 85 -32.89 26.15 -2.75
CA PHE A 85 -32.93 25.82 -1.33
C PHE A 85 -34.34 25.77 -0.73
N THR A 86 -35.38 26.27 -1.41
CA THR A 86 -36.77 26.09 -0.94
C THR A 86 -37.24 24.64 -1.00
N TYR A 87 -36.63 23.83 -1.87
CA TYR A 87 -36.91 22.40 -2.03
C TYR A 87 -36.04 21.52 -1.11
N VAL A 88 -34.86 22.01 -0.71
CA VAL A 88 -33.89 21.28 0.14
C VAL A 88 -34.18 21.54 1.62
N LYS A 89 -35.21 20.88 2.13
CA LYS A 89 -35.61 20.90 3.55
C LYS A 89 -36.38 19.64 3.91
N LYS A 90 -36.43 19.32 5.21
CA LYS A 90 -37.27 18.23 5.72
C LYS A 90 -38.71 18.39 5.21
N PRO A 91 -39.34 17.34 4.64
CA PRO A 91 -40.74 17.40 4.26
C PRO A 91 -41.62 17.64 5.50
N GLU A 92 -42.30 18.78 5.55
CA GLU A 92 -43.24 19.09 6.62
C GLU A 92 -44.53 18.30 6.41
N LYS A 93 -44.98 17.55 7.43
CA LYS A 93 -46.31 16.95 7.42
C LYS A 93 -47.33 18.09 7.51
N GLN A 94 -48.00 18.37 6.39
CA GLN A 94 -49.20 19.21 6.26
C GLN A 94 -49.01 20.74 6.45
N LYS A 95 -48.71 21.41 5.35
CA LYS A 95 -49.61 22.44 4.80
C LYS A 95 -49.89 22.03 3.37
N ILE A 96 -51.16 21.82 3.03
CA ILE A 96 -51.72 21.51 1.69
C ILE A 96 -50.63 21.63 0.62
N MET A 97 -49.87 20.56 0.44
CA MET A 97 -48.83 20.51 -0.57
C MET A 97 -49.54 20.03 -1.81
N ASP A 98 -49.61 20.90 -2.80
CA ASP A 98 -50.30 20.62 -4.04
C ASP A 98 -49.59 19.56 -4.92
N TRP A 99 -48.43 19.05 -4.47
CA TRP A 99 -47.65 17.99 -5.10
C TRP A 99 -47.78 16.68 -4.35
N SER A 100 -47.88 15.56 -5.07
CA SER A 100 -47.78 14.23 -4.46
C SER A 100 -46.40 14.05 -3.80
N ALA A 101 -46.32 13.15 -2.81
CA ALA A 101 -45.06 12.86 -2.12
C ALA A 101 -43.94 12.43 -3.09
N ALA A 102 -44.27 11.65 -4.13
CA ALA A 102 -43.33 11.24 -5.17
C ALA A 102 -42.84 12.40 -6.04
N GLN A 103 -43.74 13.31 -6.46
CA GLN A 103 -43.36 14.49 -7.24
C GLN A 103 -42.50 15.46 -6.42
N HIS A 104 -42.82 15.62 -5.12
CA HIS A 104 -42.03 16.44 -4.23
C HIS A 104 -40.61 15.87 -4.04
N GLU A 105 -40.50 14.56 -3.82
CA GLU A 105 -39.22 13.86 -3.72
C GLU A 105 -38.37 14.05 -4.99
N GLU A 106 -38.97 13.91 -6.18
CA GLU A 106 -38.27 14.11 -7.44
C GLU A 106 -37.79 15.55 -7.64
N LEU A 107 -38.64 16.54 -7.38
CA LEU A 107 -38.24 17.95 -7.44
C LEU A 107 -37.17 18.29 -6.40
N GLN A 108 -37.26 17.74 -5.20
CA GLN A 108 -36.27 17.90 -4.15
C GLN A 108 -34.91 17.36 -4.57
N LEU A 109 -34.85 16.11 -5.04
CA LEU A 109 -33.62 15.46 -5.48
C LEU A 109 -33.01 16.14 -6.71
N HIS A 110 -33.84 16.60 -7.64
CA HIS A 110 -33.37 17.34 -8.82
C HIS A 110 -32.84 18.73 -8.41
N ALA A 111 -33.53 19.45 -7.51
CA ALA A 111 -33.08 20.76 -7.05
C ALA A 111 -31.70 20.69 -6.34
N ILE A 112 -31.48 19.69 -5.49
CA ILE A 112 -30.17 19.52 -4.83
C ILE A 112 -29.08 19.09 -5.82
N ALA A 113 -29.41 18.27 -6.83
CA ALA A 113 -28.49 17.93 -7.90
C ALA A 113 -28.10 19.17 -8.75
N THR A 114 -29.07 20.04 -9.04
CA THR A 114 -28.83 21.33 -9.71
C THR A 114 -27.97 22.25 -8.86
N LEU A 115 -28.20 22.32 -7.54
CA LEU A 115 -27.34 23.06 -6.61
C LEU A 115 -25.89 22.59 -6.69
N SER A 116 -25.63 21.27 -6.77
CA SER A 116 -24.25 20.75 -6.88
C SER A 116 -23.49 21.28 -8.11
N SER A 117 -24.19 21.70 -9.17
CA SER A 117 -23.57 22.28 -10.37
C SER A 117 -23.45 23.80 -10.32
N VAL A 118 -24.40 24.48 -9.66
CA VAL A 118 -24.57 25.94 -9.76
C VAL A 118 -24.00 26.66 -8.53
N ALA A 119 -24.12 26.08 -7.34
CA ALA A 119 -23.58 26.67 -6.11
C ALA A 119 -22.07 26.94 -6.16
N PRO A 120 -21.22 26.07 -6.76
CA PRO A 120 -19.80 26.35 -6.86
C PRO A 120 -19.44 27.57 -7.72
N LEU A 121 -20.37 28.03 -8.57
CA LEU A 121 -20.21 29.21 -9.41
C LEU A 121 -20.78 30.48 -8.76
N LEU A 122 -21.58 30.32 -7.71
CA LEU A 122 -22.37 31.36 -7.04
C LEU A 122 -22.13 31.32 -5.52
N ILE A 123 -20.85 31.39 -5.14
CA ILE A 123 -20.39 31.19 -3.75
C ILE A 123 -20.98 32.27 -2.84
N GLU A 124 -21.03 33.52 -3.27
CA GLU A 124 -21.57 34.64 -2.47
C GLU A 124 -23.08 34.45 -2.18
N GLU A 125 -23.85 34.05 -3.18
CA GLU A 125 -25.29 33.76 -3.06
C GLU A 125 -25.52 32.52 -2.18
N TYR A 126 -24.66 31.52 -2.29
CA TYR A 126 -24.70 30.32 -1.46
C TYR A 126 -24.44 30.65 0.02
N MET A 127 -23.38 31.40 0.30
CA MET A 127 -23.02 31.77 1.67
C MET A 127 -24.01 32.74 2.30
N SER A 128 -24.52 33.72 1.55
CA SER A 128 -25.58 34.63 2.02
C SER A 128 -26.89 33.91 2.33
N CYS A 129 -27.16 32.77 1.68
CA CYS A 129 -28.30 31.91 1.99
C CYS A 129 -28.05 30.95 3.17
N GLN A 130 -26.88 30.99 3.83
CA GLN A 130 -26.44 30.01 4.82
C GLN A 130 -26.41 28.58 4.25
N GLY A 131 -25.89 28.43 3.03
CA GLY A 131 -25.91 27.18 2.28
C GLY A 131 -25.36 25.99 3.07
N ASN A 132 -24.18 26.11 3.68
CA ASN A 132 -23.56 25.09 4.52
C ASN A 132 -24.53 24.61 5.62
N ALA A 133 -25.05 25.55 6.43
CA ALA A 133 -25.96 25.23 7.53
C ALA A 133 -27.23 24.51 7.06
N ARG A 134 -27.81 24.92 5.92
CA ARG A 134 -29.00 24.26 5.36
C ARG A 134 -28.71 22.84 4.89
N VAL A 135 -27.58 22.61 4.24
CA VAL A 135 -27.20 21.28 3.76
C VAL A 135 -26.88 20.34 4.93
N LEU A 136 -26.13 20.82 5.94
CA LEU A 136 -25.80 20.03 7.14
C LEU A 136 -27.06 19.67 7.96
N ALA A 137 -28.01 20.61 8.11
CA ALA A 137 -29.29 20.33 8.76
C ALA A 137 -30.15 19.33 7.96
N PHE A 138 -30.08 19.39 6.62
CA PHE A 138 -30.76 18.43 5.77
C PHE A 138 -30.14 17.03 5.86
N LEU A 139 -28.82 16.94 6.00
CA LEU A 139 -28.09 15.70 6.27
C LEU A 139 -28.43 15.10 7.64
N GLU A 140 -28.55 15.93 8.68
CA GLU A 140 -29.00 15.50 10.00
C GLU A 140 -30.40 14.86 9.93
N TRP A 141 -31.32 15.43 9.13
CA TRP A 141 -32.60 14.78 8.86
C TRP A 141 -32.47 13.47 8.07
N CYS A 142 -31.51 13.37 7.14
CA CYS A 142 -31.25 12.13 6.41
C CYS A 142 -30.77 11.00 7.34
N GLU A 143 -30.02 11.34 8.38
CA GLU A 143 -29.53 10.42 9.40
C GLU A 143 -30.60 10.03 10.43
N SER A 144 -31.60 10.89 10.66
CA SER A 144 -32.63 10.64 11.67
C SER A 144 -33.45 9.37 11.40
N GLU A 145 -33.90 8.69 12.46
CA GLU A 145 -34.77 7.51 12.36
C GLU A 145 -36.23 7.85 11.98
N ASP A 146 -36.51 9.11 11.62
CA ASP A 146 -37.84 9.53 11.18
C ASP A 146 -38.30 8.70 9.97
N PRO A 147 -39.50 8.10 10.00
CA PRO A 147 -39.99 7.28 8.89
C PRO A 147 -40.18 8.15 7.65
N PHE A 148 -39.47 7.82 6.58
CA PHE A 148 -39.58 8.45 5.28
C PHE A 148 -39.67 7.37 4.20
N PHE A 149 -40.82 7.32 3.52
CA PHE A 149 -41.07 6.34 2.47
C PHE A 149 -40.76 6.95 1.11
N SER A 150 -39.48 6.93 0.75
CA SER A 150 -38.99 7.32 -0.57
C SER A 150 -39.51 6.37 -1.64
N HIS A 151 -39.98 6.92 -2.76
CA HIS A 151 -40.55 6.15 -3.88
C HIS A 151 -39.45 5.59 -4.76
N GLY A 152 -38.33 6.32 -4.93
CA GLY A 152 -37.15 5.84 -5.66
C GLY A 152 -37.38 5.57 -7.14
N ASN A 153 -38.49 6.04 -7.72
CA ASN A 153 -38.89 5.79 -9.11
C ASN A 153 -38.31 6.82 -10.09
N SER A 154 -37.76 7.92 -9.59
CA SER A 154 -37.15 8.97 -10.40
C SER A 154 -35.67 8.67 -10.66
N PHE A 155 -35.10 9.26 -11.72
CA PHE A 155 -33.67 9.12 -12.05
C PHE A 155 -32.77 9.41 -10.83
N HIS A 156 -33.01 10.55 -10.16
CA HIS A 156 -32.27 10.94 -8.95
C HIS A 156 -32.66 10.12 -7.70
N GLY A 157 -33.82 9.43 -7.70
CA GLY A 157 -34.26 8.57 -6.60
C GLY A 157 -33.68 7.14 -6.61
N THR A 158 -32.96 6.77 -7.67
CA THR A 158 -32.41 5.42 -7.86
C THR A 158 -31.56 4.98 -6.66
N GLY A 159 -31.87 3.80 -6.10
CA GLY A 159 -31.15 3.20 -4.96
C GLY A 159 -31.62 3.67 -3.59
N GLY A 160 -32.57 4.61 -3.50
CA GLY A 160 -33.04 5.18 -2.23
C GLY A 160 -34.47 4.79 -1.85
N ARG A 161 -35.05 3.72 -2.42
CA ARG A 161 -36.46 3.38 -2.19
C ARG A 161 -36.68 2.92 -0.74
N GLY A 162 -37.61 3.56 -0.03
CA GLY A 162 -37.93 3.25 1.36
C GLY A 162 -36.93 3.79 2.39
N ASN A 163 -35.94 4.59 1.99
CA ASN A 163 -34.97 5.23 2.88
C ASN A 163 -34.61 6.65 2.39
N LYS A 164 -33.63 7.28 3.03
CA LYS A 164 -33.19 8.66 2.71
C LYS A 164 -31.83 8.71 1.98
N PHE A 165 -31.34 7.57 1.45
CA PHE A 165 -30.00 7.51 0.84
C PHE A 165 -29.88 8.33 -0.44
N ALA A 166 -30.94 8.47 -1.23
CA ALA A 166 -30.92 9.35 -2.39
C ALA A 166 -30.68 10.82 -1.97
N GLN A 167 -31.39 11.28 -0.94
CA GLN A 167 -31.25 12.63 -0.39
C GLN A 167 -29.85 12.84 0.20
N MET A 168 -29.36 11.86 0.97
CA MET A 168 -28.01 11.88 1.54
C MET A 168 -26.94 11.97 0.45
N ARG A 169 -27.00 11.12 -0.57
CA ARG A 169 -26.08 11.12 -1.72
C ARG A 169 -25.96 12.50 -2.35
N TYR A 170 -27.06 13.13 -2.73
CA TYR A 170 -26.98 14.42 -3.42
C TYR A 170 -26.58 15.57 -2.48
N SER A 171 -26.88 15.46 -1.18
CA SER A 171 -26.41 16.42 -0.19
C SER A 171 -24.89 16.36 -0.03
N LEU A 172 -24.33 15.16 0.06
CA LEU A 172 -22.89 14.94 0.08
C LEU A 172 -22.23 15.36 -1.23
N ARG A 173 -22.86 15.10 -2.38
CA ARG A 173 -22.36 15.58 -3.67
C ARG A 173 -22.29 17.10 -3.76
N LEU A 174 -23.29 17.81 -3.22
CA LEU A 174 -23.25 19.27 -3.09
C LEU A 174 -22.12 19.71 -2.16
N LEU A 175 -21.99 19.12 -0.96
CA LEU A 175 -20.88 19.45 -0.05
C LEU A 175 -19.52 19.19 -0.69
N ARG A 176 -19.33 18.05 -1.36
CA ARG A 176 -18.09 17.72 -2.06
C ARG A 176 -17.77 18.75 -3.14
N ALA A 177 -18.77 19.17 -3.93
CA ALA A 177 -18.58 20.19 -4.95
C ALA A 177 -18.16 21.54 -4.35
N MET A 178 -18.69 21.91 -3.17
CA MET A 178 -18.30 23.13 -2.47
C MET A 178 -16.90 23.03 -1.85
N VAL A 179 -16.55 21.90 -1.23
CA VAL A 179 -15.24 21.70 -0.59
C VAL A 179 -14.10 21.68 -1.63
N TYR A 180 -14.36 21.09 -2.80
CA TYR A 180 -13.38 21.00 -3.89
C TYR A 180 -13.05 22.34 -4.57
N LEU A 181 -13.76 23.42 -4.21
CA LEU A 181 -13.37 24.77 -4.63
C LEU A 181 -12.12 25.30 -3.92
N GLU A 182 -11.71 24.66 -2.82
CA GLU A 182 -10.61 25.12 -1.96
C GLU A 182 -10.83 26.55 -1.42
N ASP A 183 -12.09 27.01 -1.35
CA ASP A 183 -12.45 28.30 -0.78
C ASP A 183 -12.40 28.23 0.76
N GLU A 184 -11.47 28.98 1.36
CA GLU A 184 -11.27 28.96 2.81
C GLU A 184 -12.44 29.51 3.61
N THR A 185 -13.26 30.41 3.05
CA THR A 185 -14.44 30.94 3.75
C THR A 185 -15.50 29.86 3.89
N VAL A 186 -15.75 29.11 2.81
CA VAL A 186 -16.66 27.97 2.80
C VAL A 186 -16.16 26.85 3.70
N ASN A 187 -14.88 26.48 3.58
CA ASN A 187 -14.30 25.35 4.31
C ASN A 187 -14.15 25.61 5.80
N THR A 188 -13.79 26.85 6.20
CA THR A 188 -13.75 27.24 7.61
C THR A 188 -15.15 27.22 8.23
N ASP A 189 -16.15 27.78 7.53
CA ASP A 189 -17.55 27.77 8.00
C ASP A 189 -18.11 26.35 8.17
N LEU A 190 -17.77 25.42 7.26
CA LEU A 190 -18.10 24.00 7.38
C LEU A 190 -17.44 23.35 8.61
N CYS A 191 -16.15 23.61 8.84
CA CYS A 191 -15.42 23.04 9.96
C CYS A 191 -15.95 23.54 11.31
N GLU A 192 -16.23 24.84 11.43
CA GLU A 192 -16.82 25.44 12.63
C GLU A 192 -18.21 24.85 12.97
N LYS A 193 -18.94 24.38 11.94
CA LYS A 193 -20.24 23.72 12.11
C LYS A 193 -20.15 22.22 12.44
N GLY A 194 -18.94 21.69 12.67
CA GLY A 194 -18.75 20.30 13.05
C GLY A 194 -18.93 19.30 11.91
N THR A 195 -18.72 19.72 10.65
CA THR A 195 -18.89 18.86 9.47
C THR A 195 -18.04 17.58 9.56
N ILE A 196 -16.80 17.67 10.07
CA ILE A 196 -15.91 16.51 10.19
C ILE A 196 -16.53 15.43 11.07
N GLN A 197 -16.99 15.79 12.27
CA GLN A 197 -17.64 14.86 13.20
C GLN A 197 -18.96 14.32 12.66
N GLN A 198 -19.75 15.17 11.99
CA GLN A 198 -21.00 14.73 11.35
C GLN A 198 -20.73 13.69 10.26
N MET A 199 -19.72 13.91 9.41
CA MET A 199 -19.33 12.96 8.36
C MET A 199 -18.88 11.61 8.95
N ILE A 200 -18.05 11.64 9.99
CA ILE A 200 -17.61 10.43 10.72
C ILE A 200 -18.82 9.69 11.32
N GLY A 201 -19.77 10.42 11.91
CA GLY A 201 -21.00 9.88 12.49
C GLY A 201 -21.87 9.15 11.45
N ILE A 202 -22.16 9.82 10.33
CA ILE A 202 -22.94 9.26 9.22
C ILE A 202 -22.27 7.99 8.70
N PHE A 203 -20.95 8.00 8.52
CA PHE A 203 -20.21 6.86 8.00
C PHE A 203 -20.29 5.64 8.94
N LYS A 204 -20.10 5.84 10.25
CA LYS A 204 -20.23 4.79 11.27
C LYS A 204 -21.63 4.18 11.28
N ASN A 205 -22.66 5.01 11.14
CA ASN A 205 -24.06 4.56 11.11
C ASN A 205 -24.36 3.69 9.89
N ILE A 206 -23.81 4.05 8.72
CA ILE A 206 -23.95 3.26 7.49
C ILE A 206 -23.25 1.90 7.62
N ILE A 207 -22.04 1.86 8.17
CA ILE A 207 -21.33 0.60 8.41
C ILE A 207 -22.12 -0.33 9.34
N SER A 208 -22.72 0.23 10.39
CA SER A 208 -23.39 -0.55 11.44
C SER A 208 -24.69 -1.21 10.97
N LYS A 209 -25.30 -0.70 9.88
CA LYS A 209 -26.55 -1.20 9.30
C LYS A 209 -26.33 -1.64 7.84
N PRO A 210 -25.59 -2.73 7.58
CA PRO A 210 -25.28 -3.16 6.21
C PRO A 210 -26.56 -3.61 5.48
N ASN A 211 -26.84 -2.99 4.32
CA ASN A 211 -27.95 -3.37 3.45
C ASN A 211 -27.41 -3.90 2.11
N GLU A 212 -27.44 -5.23 1.93
CA GLU A 212 -26.94 -5.90 0.72
C GLU A 212 -27.65 -5.47 -0.56
N LYS A 213 -28.90 -4.99 -0.48
CA LYS A 213 -29.68 -4.57 -1.66
C LYS A 213 -29.30 -3.20 -2.20
N GLU A 214 -28.58 -2.40 -1.41
CA GLU A 214 -28.25 -1.00 -1.69
C GLU A 214 -26.74 -0.74 -1.66
N GLU A 215 -25.95 -1.80 -1.88
CA GLU A 215 -24.49 -1.76 -1.76
C GLU A 215 -23.86 -0.65 -2.63
N ALA A 216 -24.32 -0.44 -3.86
CA ALA A 216 -23.75 0.56 -4.77
C ALA A 216 -23.93 2.02 -4.29
N ILE A 217 -25.12 2.40 -3.82
CA ILE A 217 -25.36 3.78 -3.33
C ILE A 217 -24.65 4.01 -2.00
N VAL A 218 -24.54 2.98 -1.15
CA VAL A 218 -23.79 3.04 0.10
C VAL A 218 -22.30 3.28 -0.16
N LEU A 219 -21.70 2.56 -1.12
CA LEU A 219 -20.30 2.77 -1.49
C LEU A 219 -20.05 4.19 -2.04
N GLU A 220 -20.99 4.74 -2.81
CA GLU A 220 -20.93 6.11 -3.30
C GLU A 220 -20.97 7.13 -2.16
N ILE A 221 -21.91 6.98 -1.22
CA ILE A 221 -22.02 7.82 -0.03
C ILE A 221 -20.74 7.77 0.81
N GLN A 222 -20.19 6.58 1.03
CA GLN A 222 -18.93 6.40 1.74
C GLN A 222 -17.75 7.08 1.03
N SER A 223 -17.69 6.97 -0.30
CA SER A 223 -16.66 7.61 -1.11
C SER A 223 -16.76 9.14 -1.05
N ASP A 224 -17.97 9.69 -1.19
CA ASP A 224 -18.20 11.14 -1.10
C ASP A 224 -17.84 11.68 0.29
N ILE A 225 -18.18 10.96 1.38
CA ILE A 225 -17.79 11.33 2.75
C ILE A 225 -16.26 11.41 2.89
N LEU A 226 -15.54 10.39 2.43
CA LEU A 226 -14.08 10.37 2.51
C LEU A 226 -13.46 11.53 1.73
N LEU A 227 -13.96 11.82 0.53
CA LEU A 227 -13.47 12.95 -0.29
C LEU A 227 -13.76 14.32 0.33
N ILE A 228 -14.93 14.49 0.97
CA ILE A 228 -15.24 15.71 1.73
C ILE A 228 -14.24 15.87 2.87
N LEU A 229 -13.99 14.80 3.63
CA LEU A 229 -13.04 14.81 4.73
C LEU A 229 -11.61 15.12 4.25
N SER A 230 -11.19 14.53 3.13
CA SER A 230 -9.90 14.83 2.50
C SER A 230 -9.75 16.31 2.20
N GLY A 231 -10.69 16.90 1.45
CA GLY A 231 -10.59 18.30 1.04
C GLY A 231 -10.69 19.28 2.21
N LEU A 232 -11.41 18.93 3.28
CA LEU A 232 -11.43 19.74 4.50
C LEU A 232 -10.11 19.67 5.27
N CYS A 233 -9.48 18.49 5.35
CA CYS A 233 -8.29 18.25 6.17
C CYS A 233 -6.96 18.55 5.46
N GLU A 234 -6.95 18.58 4.14
CA GLU A 234 -5.75 18.82 3.34
C GLU A 234 -5.03 20.10 3.80
N ASN A 235 -3.72 20.01 4.02
CA ASN A 235 -2.85 21.10 4.51
C ASN A 235 -3.22 21.74 5.87
N HIS A 236 -4.24 21.26 6.59
CA HIS A 236 -4.74 21.88 7.82
C HIS A 236 -4.61 20.96 9.05
N ILE A 237 -3.52 21.12 9.81
CA ILE A 237 -3.19 20.24 10.96
C ILE A 237 -4.29 20.17 12.02
N GLN A 238 -4.94 21.29 12.35
CA GLN A 238 -6.02 21.35 13.35
C GLN A 238 -7.23 20.52 12.93
N ARG A 239 -7.55 20.50 11.63
CA ARG A 239 -8.65 19.71 11.08
C ARG A 239 -8.31 18.22 11.06
N LYS A 240 -7.04 17.86 10.82
CA LYS A 240 -6.53 16.48 10.99
C LYS A 240 -6.59 15.99 12.43
N GLU A 241 -6.31 16.85 13.41
CA GLU A 241 -6.48 16.53 14.84
C GLU A 241 -7.95 16.27 15.20
N ILE A 242 -8.87 17.05 14.63
CA ILE A 242 -10.32 16.85 14.78
C ILE A 242 -10.77 15.53 14.15
N PHE A 243 -10.24 15.17 12.98
CA PHE A 243 -10.49 13.87 12.36
C PHE A 243 -10.12 12.72 13.29
N GLY A 244 -8.95 12.82 13.93
CA GLY A 244 -8.57 12.04 15.11
C GLY A 244 -8.64 10.52 14.93
N THR A 245 -8.64 9.80 16.06
CA THR A 245 -8.63 8.34 16.08
C THR A 245 -9.90 7.72 15.48
N GLU A 246 -11.04 8.39 15.63
CA GLU A 246 -12.31 7.92 15.08
C GLU A 246 -12.31 7.90 13.54
N GLY A 247 -11.74 8.94 12.91
CA GLY A 247 -11.56 8.99 11.47
C GLY A 247 -10.54 7.96 10.99
N VAL A 248 -9.48 7.72 11.76
CA VAL A 248 -8.51 6.65 11.44
C VAL A 248 -9.17 5.27 11.49
N ASP A 249 -9.98 4.98 12.50
CA ASP A 249 -10.71 3.70 12.62
C ASP A 249 -11.68 3.48 11.44
N MET A 250 -12.30 4.56 10.96
CA MET A 250 -13.14 4.56 9.76
C MET A 250 -12.36 4.13 8.51
N VAL A 251 -11.20 4.76 8.27
CA VAL A 251 -10.30 4.43 7.14
C VAL A 251 -9.83 2.98 7.23
N LEU A 252 -9.43 2.53 8.43
CA LEU A 252 -8.99 1.16 8.67
C LEU A 252 -10.09 0.14 8.42
N HIS A 253 -11.35 0.47 8.74
CA HIS A 253 -12.49 -0.40 8.45
C HIS A 253 -12.63 -0.63 6.94
N VAL A 254 -12.55 0.42 6.13
CA VAL A 254 -12.65 0.31 4.67
C VAL A 254 -11.48 -0.49 4.10
N MET A 255 -10.26 -0.24 4.57
CA MET A 255 -9.05 -0.95 4.14
C MET A 255 -9.09 -2.46 4.43
N LYS A 256 -9.88 -2.90 5.41
CA LYS A 256 -10.09 -4.33 5.73
C LYS A 256 -11.08 -5.03 4.81
N THR A 257 -11.71 -4.31 3.88
CA THR A 257 -12.65 -4.89 2.90
C THR A 257 -11.94 -5.92 2.02
N ASP A 258 -12.62 -7.04 1.73
CA ASP A 258 -12.06 -8.11 0.88
C ASP A 258 -11.60 -7.56 -0.49
N PRO A 259 -10.30 -7.67 -0.82
CA PRO A 259 -9.75 -7.29 -2.12
C PRO A 259 -10.46 -7.84 -3.34
N ARG A 260 -11.13 -9.00 -3.22
CA ARG A 260 -11.88 -9.61 -4.34
C ARG A 260 -13.03 -8.73 -4.80
N LYS A 261 -13.59 -7.90 -3.91
CA LYS A 261 -14.68 -6.98 -4.25
C LYS A 261 -14.26 -5.85 -5.18
N LEU A 262 -12.97 -5.56 -5.33
CA LEU A 262 -12.46 -4.55 -6.28
C LEU A 262 -12.82 -4.86 -7.75
N GLN A 263 -13.11 -6.13 -8.06
CA GLN A 263 -13.51 -6.59 -9.39
C GLN A 263 -15.04 -6.65 -9.61
N SER A 264 -15.84 -6.34 -8.58
CA SER A 264 -17.30 -6.46 -8.64
C SER A 264 -18.01 -5.44 -9.54
N GLY A 265 -17.34 -4.32 -9.87
CA GLY A 265 -17.95 -3.22 -10.63
C GLY A 265 -18.90 -2.33 -9.82
N LEU A 266 -19.14 -2.60 -8.53
CA LEU A 266 -20.11 -1.89 -7.69
C LEU A 266 -19.63 -0.52 -7.15
N GLY A 267 -18.36 -0.16 -7.35
CA GLY A 267 -17.79 1.11 -6.86
C GLY A 267 -16.65 0.98 -5.86
N TYR A 268 -16.28 -0.23 -5.44
CA TYR A 268 -15.18 -0.47 -4.49
C TYR A 268 -13.83 0.14 -4.89
N ASN A 269 -13.57 0.31 -6.18
CA ASN A 269 -12.36 0.99 -6.66
C ASN A 269 -12.38 2.48 -6.31
N VAL A 270 -13.54 3.14 -6.44
CA VAL A 270 -13.72 4.55 -6.08
C VAL A 270 -13.56 4.70 -4.58
N LEU A 271 -14.20 3.83 -3.79
CA LEU A 271 -14.07 3.82 -2.35
C LEU A 271 -12.61 3.65 -1.90
N LEU A 272 -11.85 2.73 -2.51
CA LEU A 272 -10.44 2.56 -2.21
C LEU A 272 -9.63 3.80 -2.59
N PHE A 273 -9.88 4.44 -3.74
CA PHE A 273 -9.22 5.71 -4.09
C PHE A 273 -9.51 6.79 -3.05
N SER A 274 -10.77 7.01 -2.69
CA SER A 274 -11.18 7.97 -1.67
C SER A 274 -10.57 7.66 -0.30
N THR A 275 -10.36 6.38 0.02
CA THR A 275 -9.70 5.95 1.26
C THR A 275 -8.21 6.27 1.25
N LEU A 276 -7.52 5.99 0.15
CA LEU A 276 -6.10 6.31 0.00
C LEU A 276 -5.86 7.82 0.00
N ASP A 277 -6.74 8.57 -0.67
CA ASP A 277 -6.77 10.03 -0.64
C ASP A 277 -7.01 10.56 0.78
N SER A 278 -7.95 9.98 1.53
CA SER A 278 -8.16 10.35 2.94
C SER A 278 -6.98 10.00 3.85
N ILE A 279 -6.24 8.93 3.58
CA ILE A 279 -4.97 8.66 4.29
C ILE A 279 -3.98 9.80 4.03
N TRP A 280 -3.83 10.21 2.77
CA TRP A 280 -2.94 11.30 2.37
C TRP A 280 -3.35 12.64 3.01
N CYS A 281 -4.61 13.04 2.87
CA CYS A 281 -5.07 14.36 3.30
C CYS A 281 -5.36 14.43 4.80
N CYS A 282 -5.95 13.39 5.41
CA CYS A 282 -6.40 13.44 6.80
C CYS A 282 -5.39 12.90 7.82
N ILE A 283 -4.54 11.93 7.46
CA ILE A 283 -3.66 11.23 8.42
C ILE A 283 -2.22 11.72 8.30
N LEU A 284 -1.65 11.72 7.10
CA LEU A 284 -0.24 12.09 6.88
C LEU A 284 0.06 13.52 7.34
N GLY A 285 1.21 13.72 7.98
CA GLY A 285 1.65 14.98 8.57
C GLY A 285 1.04 15.27 9.97
N CYS A 286 0.10 14.44 10.45
CA CYS A 286 -0.43 14.52 11.81
C CYS A 286 0.10 13.35 12.65
N TYR A 287 1.24 13.56 13.33
CA TYR A 287 1.94 12.50 14.08
C TYR A 287 1.05 11.67 15.02
N PRO A 288 0.10 12.24 15.81
CA PRO A 288 -0.79 11.42 16.64
C PRO A 288 -1.68 10.46 15.82
N SER A 289 -2.20 10.92 14.68
CA SER A 289 -3.03 10.10 13.79
C SER A 289 -2.19 9.07 13.04
N GLU A 290 -0.99 9.43 12.60
CA GLU A 290 -0.04 8.48 12.00
C GLU A 290 0.33 7.38 12.99
N ASP A 291 0.72 7.75 14.21
CA ASP A 291 1.11 6.80 15.26
C ASP A 291 -0.04 5.83 15.57
N TYR A 292 -1.27 6.34 15.69
CA TYR A 292 -2.44 5.50 15.89
C TYR A 292 -2.72 4.58 14.68
N PHE A 293 -2.56 5.08 13.45
CA PHE A 293 -2.68 4.27 12.24
C PHE A 293 -1.64 3.14 12.19
N LEU A 294 -0.39 3.43 12.58
CA LEU A 294 0.69 2.44 12.70
C LEU A 294 0.40 1.38 13.76
N GLU A 295 -0.03 1.81 14.96
CA GLU A 295 -0.40 0.93 16.08
C GLU A 295 -1.55 -0.02 15.73
N LYS A 296 -2.46 0.41 14.86
CA LYS A 296 -3.59 -0.40 14.36
C LYS A 296 -3.28 -1.20 13.10
N GLU A 297 -2.00 -1.40 12.79
CA GLU A 297 -1.52 -2.18 11.64
C GLU A 297 -1.98 -1.60 10.28
N GLY A 298 -2.25 -0.30 10.20
CA GLY A 298 -2.72 0.35 8.97
C GLY A 298 -1.74 0.23 7.80
N ILE A 299 -0.43 0.29 8.08
CA ILE A 299 0.61 0.04 7.07
C ILE A 299 0.55 -1.40 6.53
N PHE A 300 0.14 -2.37 7.34
CA PHE A 300 0.08 -3.76 6.89
C PHE A 300 -1.03 -3.90 5.86
N LEU A 301 -2.17 -3.23 6.08
CA LEU A 301 -3.27 -3.16 5.12
C LEU A 301 -2.85 -2.46 3.81
N LEU A 302 -2.07 -1.36 3.89
CA LEU A 302 -1.53 -0.70 2.70
C LEU A 302 -0.61 -1.63 1.90
N LEU A 303 0.28 -2.37 2.57
CA LEU A 303 1.17 -3.34 1.94
C LEU A 303 0.40 -4.53 1.35
N ASP A 304 -0.67 -4.99 2.00
CA ASP A 304 -1.55 -6.03 1.49
C ASP A 304 -2.25 -5.59 0.20
N VAL A 305 -2.76 -4.35 0.16
CA VAL A 305 -3.34 -3.76 -1.06
C VAL A 305 -2.28 -3.59 -2.15
N LEU A 306 -1.07 -3.14 -1.79
CA LEU A 306 0.05 -3.02 -2.72
C LEU A 306 0.44 -4.39 -3.31
N ALA A 307 0.39 -5.45 -2.50
CA ALA A 307 0.69 -6.83 -2.92
C ALA A 307 -0.33 -7.39 -3.94
N LEU A 308 -1.53 -6.81 -4.05
CA LEU A 308 -2.48 -7.13 -5.13
C LEU A 308 -1.96 -6.68 -6.50
N ASN A 309 -1.00 -5.75 -6.52
CA ASN A 309 -0.33 -5.27 -7.72
C ASN A 309 -1.30 -4.72 -8.79
N GLN A 310 -2.22 -3.86 -8.38
CA GLN A 310 -3.06 -3.13 -9.32
C GLN A 310 -2.39 -1.80 -9.67
N LYS A 311 -1.89 -1.68 -10.92
CA LYS A 311 -1.10 -0.52 -11.39
C LYS A 311 -1.67 0.84 -11.00
N LYS A 312 -2.99 1.00 -11.14
CA LYS A 312 -3.74 2.23 -10.83
C LYS A 312 -3.60 2.71 -9.38
N PHE A 313 -3.29 1.81 -8.43
CA PHE A 313 -3.12 2.14 -7.02
C PHE A 313 -1.65 2.11 -6.58
N CYS A 314 -0.77 1.37 -7.27
CA CYS A 314 0.64 1.21 -6.88
C CYS A 314 1.34 2.57 -6.70
N ASN A 315 1.18 3.48 -7.65
CA ASN A 315 1.85 4.78 -7.61
C ASN A 315 1.41 5.63 -6.40
N LEU A 316 0.10 5.64 -6.12
CA LEU A 316 -0.48 6.37 -4.99
C LEU A 316 -0.08 5.76 -3.65
N ILE A 317 -0.18 4.44 -3.51
CA ILE A 317 0.20 3.74 -2.27
C ILE A 317 1.69 3.92 -1.97
N LEU A 318 2.55 3.82 -2.99
CA LEU A 318 3.98 4.07 -2.82
C LEU A 318 4.26 5.53 -2.47
N GLY A 319 3.47 6.47 -2.99
CA GLY A 319 3.53 7.87 -2.56
C GLY A 319 3.23 7.99 -1.06
N ILE A 320 2.08 7.45 -0.62
CA ILE A 320 1.67 7.45 0.80
C ILE A 320 2.75 6.83 1.69
N MET A 321 3.37 5.73 1.23
CA MET A 321 4.45 5.08 1.96
C MET A 321 5.71 5.95 2.08
N VAL A 322 6.07 6.73 1.07
CA VAL A 322 7.21 7.66 1.14
C VAL A 322 7.01 8.66 2.26
N GLU A 323 5.84 9.30 2.31
CA GLU A 323 5.50 10.28 3.36
C GLU A 323 5.47 9.63 4.76
N PHE A 324 4.86 8.44 4.91
CA PHE A 324 4.89 7.73 6.20
C PHE A 324 6.32 7.43 6.67
N CYS A 325 7.27 7.22 5.76
CA CYS A 325 8.66 6.94 6.13
C CYS A 325 9.37 8.15 6.77
N ASP A 326 8.77 9.33 6.79
CA ASP A 326 9.26 10.45 7.60
C ASP A 326 8.95 10.27 9.09
N ASN A 327 7.94 9.48 9.44
CA ASN A 327 7.71 9.05 10.82
C ASN A 327 8.73 7.95 11.22
N PRO A 328 9.54 8.16 12.27
CA PRO A 328 10.60 7.22 12.65
C PRO A 328 10.09 5.85 13.09
N LYS A 329 8.81 5.73 13.49
CA LYS A 329 8.21 4.45 13.88
C LYS A 329 7.89 3.57 12.67
N THR A 330 7.63 4.17 11.51
CA THR A 330 7.20 3.47 10.28
C THR A 330 8.12 2.32 9.90
N ALA A 331 9.44 2.51 9.95
CA ALA A 331 10.40 1.50 9.53
C ALA A 331 10.25 0.18 10.29
N ALA A 332 9.96 0.23 11.60
CA ALA A 332 9.74 -0.97 12.42
C ALA A 332 8.48 -1.73 11.97
N HIS A 333 7.38 -1.01 11.68
CA HIS A 333 6.14 -1.61 11.19
C HIS A 333 6.31 -2.21 9.79
N VAL A 334 6.93 -1.48 8.85
CA VAL A 334 7.17 -1.97 7.48
C VAL A 334 8.05 -3.23 7.49
N ASN A 335 9.10 -3.28 8.32
CA ASN A 335 9.96 -4.46 8.44
C ASN A 335 9.29 -5.64 9.15
N ALA A 336 8.27 -5.39 9.98
CA ALA A 336 7.51 -6.43 10.65
C ALA A 336 6.45 -7.09 9.74
N TRP A 337 6.04 -6.43 8.65
CA TRP A 337 5.03 -6.97 7.75
C TRP A 337 5.48 -8.26 7.06
N GLN A 338 4.57 -9.23 7.01
CA GLN A 338 4.75 -10.53 6.35
C GLN A 338 3.55 -10.81 5.43
N GLY A 339 3.78 -10.77 4.13
CA GLY A 339 2.79 -11.10 3.12
C GLY A 339 2.63 -12.61 2.90
N LYS A 340 1.90 -12.97 1.84
CA LYS A 340 1.70 -14.38 1.46
C LYS A 340 3.04 -15.07 1.18
N LYS A 341 3.22 -16.28 1.72
CA LYS A 341 4.47 -17.08 1.63
C LYS A 341 5.66 -16.39 2.30
N ASP A 342 5.44 -15.77 3.46
CA ASP A 342 6.48 -15.08 4.26
C ASP A 342 7.23 -14.02 3.44
N GLN A 343 6.50 -13.32 2.56
CA GLN A 343 7.08 -12.27 1.73
C GLN A 343 7.30 -11.01 2.57
N THR A 344 8.54 -10.55 2.66
CA THR A 344 8.90 -9.29 3.32
C THR A 344 8.53 -8.07 2.48
N ALA A 345 8.34 -6.91 3.13
CA ALA A 345 8.03 -5.65 2.43
C ALA A 345 9.14 -5.27 1.44
N ALA A 346 10.41 -5.45 1.83
CA ALA A 346 11.56 -5.24 0.96
C ALA A 346 11.50 -6.14 -0.30
N SER A 347 11.24 -7.44 -0.14
CA SER A 347 11.08 -8.36 -1.27
C SER A 347 9.89 -7.98 -2.16
N LEU A 348 8.78 -7.48 -1.60
CA LEU A 348 7.66 -6.94 -2.38
C LEU A 348 8.10 -5.74 -3.23
N LEU A 349 8.71 -4.73 -2.63
CA LEU A 349 9.17 -3.52 -3.33
C LEU A 349 10.16 -3.84 -4.45
N ILE A 350 11.11 -4.74 -4.20
CA ILE A 350 12.10 -5.19 -5.20
C ILE A 350 11.42 -5.94 -6.35
N LYS A 351 10.39 -6.75 -6.09
CA LYS A 351 9.61 -7.41 -7.16
C LYS A 351 8.77 -6.42 -7.97
N LEU A 352 8.22 -5.39 -7.34
CA LEU A 352 7.53 -4.31 -8.06
C LEU A 352 8.51 -3.59 -9.00
N TRP A 353 9.71 -3.29 -8.53
CA TRP A 353 10.78 -2.71 -9.34
C TRP A 353 11.10 -3.55 -10.58
N ARG A 354 11.36 -4.84 -10.41
CA ARG A 354 11.67 -5.75 -11.53
C ARG A 354 10.55 -5.78 -12.57
N ARG A 355 9.29 -5.69 -12.13
CA ARG A 355 8.15 -5.63 -13.05
C ARG A 355 8.11 -4.32 -13.81
N GLU A 356 8.32 -3.20 -13.11
CA GLU A 356 8.39 -1.88 -13.72
C GLU A 356 9.49 -1.81 -14.78
N GLU A 357 10.70 -2.30 -14.48
CA GLU A 357 11.81 -2.37 -15.44
C GLU A 357 11.45 -3.18 -16.69
N LYS A 358 10.76 -4.31 -16.50
CA LYS A 358 10.32 -5.15 -17.61
C LYS A 358 9.28 -4.44 -18.49
N GLU A 359 8.38 -3.67 -17.89
CA GLU A 359 7.36 -2.89 -18.61
C GLU A 359 7.97 -1.69 -19.35
N LEU A 360 8.97 -1.05 -18.76
CA LEU A 360 9.75 0.03 -19.37
C LEU A 360 10.78 -0.47 -20.41
N GLY A 361 10.91 -1.79 -20.61
CA GLY A 361 11.81 -2.38 -21.59
C GLY A 361 13.30 -2.29 -21.24
N VAL A 362 13.64 -2.16 -19.95
CA VAL A 362 15.04 -2.07 -19.50
C VAL A 362 15.74 -3.42 -19.71
N LYS A 363 16.91 -3.40 -20.35
CA LYS A 363 17.66 -4.62 -20.69
C LYS A 363 18.44 -5.16 -19.47
N ARG A 364 18.26 -6.45 -19.21
CA ARG A 364 18.88 -7.22 -18.12
C ARG A 364 19.36 -8.57 -18.65
N ASP A 365 20.39 -9.14 -18.04
CA ASP A 365 20.81 -10.51 -18.37
C ASP A 365 19.87 -11.56 -17.74
N LYS A 366 20.17 -12.84 -17.95
CA LYS A 366 19.39 -13.97 -17.40
C LYS A 366 19.31 -13.99 -15.86
N ASN A 367 20.22 -13.34 -15.17
CA ASN A 367 20.34 -13.30 -13.72
C ASN A 367 19.91 -11.93 -13.14
N GLY A 368 19.37 -11.02 -13.96
CA GLY A 368 18.99 -9.67 -13.53
C GLY A 368 20.14 -8.66 -13.44
N LYS A 369 21.33 -9.00 -13.94
CA LYS A 369 22.52 -8.15 -13.95
C LYS A 369 22.44 -7.04 -15.00
N ILE A 370 23.12 -5.93 -14.74
CA ILE A 370 23.35 -4.85 -15.72
C ILE A 370 24.14 -5.40 -16.92
N ILE A 371 23.60 -5.20 -18.13
CA ILE A 371 24.29 -5.50 -19.40
C ILE A 371 25.11 -4.28 -19.85
N ASP A 372 24.47 -3.12 -19.98
CA ASP A 372 25.13 -1.88 -20.41
C ASP A 372 25.49 -1.02 -19.19
N THR A 373 26.79 -1.00 -18.86
CA THR A 373 27.32 -0.21 -17.74
C THR A 373 27.27 1.30 -17.98
N LYS A 374 27.11 1.76 -19.24
CA LYS A 374 26.93 3.18 -19.56
C LYS A 374 25.47 3.62 -19.47
N LYS A 375 24.55 2.68 -19.69
CA LYS A 375 23.10 2.92 -19.73
C LYS A 375 22.32 1.91 -18.87
N PRO A 376 22.49 1.89 -17.54
CA PRO A 376 21.96 0.82 -16.71
C PRO A 376 20.44 0.82 -16.55
N LEU A 377 19.77 1.97 -16.66
CA LEU A 377 18.32 2.12 -16.41
C LEU A 377 17.53 2.54 -17.65
N PHE A 378 18.20 2.54 -18.81
CA PHE A 378 17.71 3.09 -20.06
C PHE A 378 16.53 2.27 -20.58
N THR A 379 15.46 2.98 -20.92
CA THR A 379 14.18 2.38 -21.31
C THR A 379 14.07 2.21 -22.82
N SER A 380 13.15 1.35 -23.28
CA SER A 380 12.87 1.22 -24.72
C SER A 380 12.35 2.53 -25.32
N PHE A 381 11.59 3.30 -24.55
CA PHE A 381 11.09 4.63 -24.96
C PHE A 381 12.24 5.61 -25.24
N GLN A 382 13.26 5.64 -24.37
CA GLN A 382 14.47 6.46 -24.56
C GLN A 382 15.34 5.98 -25.73
N GLU A 383 15.30 4.69 -26.10
CA GLU A 383 15.98 4.19 -27.30
C GLU A 383 15.32 4.68 -28.60
N GLU A 384 13.98 4.74 -28.61
CA GLU A 384 13.20 5.20 -29.77
C GLU A 384 13.28 6.71 -29.94
N HIS A 385 13.09 7.45 -28.85
CA HIS A 385 13.16 8.91 -28.82
C HIS A 385 14.62 9.33 -28.67
N LYS A 386 15.32 9.37 -29.81
CA LYS A 386 16.67 9.95 -29.89
C LYS A 386 16.69 11.30 -29.15
N ILE A 387 17.81 11.62 -28.51
CA ILE A 387 17.98 12.88 -27.78
C ILE A 387 17.79 14.04 -28.77
N ILE A 388 16.92 14.98 -28.41
CA ILE A 388 16.62 16.19 -29.18
C ILE A 388 16.93 17.37 -28.25
N PRO A 389 17.60 18.44 -28.72
CA PRO A 389 17.81 19.64 -27.92
C PRO A 389 16.47 20.23 -27.47
N LEU A 390 16.31 20.41 -26.16
CA LEU A 390 15.11 20.96 -25.56
C LEU A 390 15.36 22.39 -25.04
N PRO A 391 14.34 23.25 -25.01
CA PRO A 391 14.42 24.54 -24.33
C PRO A 391 14.80 24.39 -22.85
N ALA A 392 15.50 25.38 -22.28
CA ALA A 392 15.98 25.33 -20.89
C ALA A 392 14.88 25.24 -19.82
N ASN A 393 13.63 25.56 -20.17
CA ASN A 393 12.46 25.43 -19.29
C ASN A 393 11.74 24.08 -19.41
N CYS A 394 12.21 23.18 -20.30
CA CYS A 394 11.65 21.85 -20.46
C CYS A 394 12.50 20.82 -19.70
N PRO A 395 11.89 19.95 -18.87
CA PRO A 395 12.60 18.84 -18.25
C PRO A 395 13.09 17.85 -19.32
N SER A 396 14.28 17.28 -19.11
CA SER A 396 14.82 16.25 -19.99
C SER A 396 14.08 14.91 -19.83
N ILE A 397 14.31 13.97 -20.76
CA ILE A 397 13.62 12.67 -20.75
C ILE A 397 13.98 11.88 -19.48
N ALA A 398 15.25 11.88 -19.07
CA ALA A 398 15.67 11.25 -17.82
C ALA A 398 15.00 11.86 -16.57
N VAL A 399 14.74 13.17 -16.56
CA VAL A 399 14.03 13.85 -15.46
C VAL A 399 12.54 13.47 -15.46
N MET A 400 11.89 13.49 -16.63
CA MET A 400 10.49 13.09 -16.76
C MET A 400 10.27 11.64 -16.31
N ASP A 401 11.17 10.73 -16.70
CA ASP A 401 11.10 9.32 -16.30
C ASP A 401 11.11 9.14 -14.77
N VAL A 402 11.85 9.96 -14.01
CA VAL A 402 11.85 9.89 -12.53
C VAL A 402 10.47 10.20 -11.95
N SER A 403 9.71 11.10 -12.58
CA SER A 403 8.40 11.55 -12.09
C SER A 403 7.25 10.60 -12.48
N GLU A 404 7.36 9.93 -13.62
CA GLU A 404 6.25 9.17 -14.23
C GLU A 404 6.13 7.74 -13.71
N ASN A 405 7.22 7.15 -13.20
CA ASN A 405 7.26 5.75 -12.79
C ASN A 405 7.36 5.56 -11.26
N ILE A 406 7.22 4.30 -10.82
CA ILE A 406 7.25 3.96 -9.39
C ILE A 406 8.67 3.79 -8.82
N ARG A 407 9.72 3.80 -9.68
CA ARG A 407 11.11 3.47 -9.28
C ARG A 407 11.63 4.45 -8.24
N ALA A 408 11.43 5.75 -8.46
CA ALA A 408 11.88 6.78 -7.51
C ALA A 408 11.25 6.61 -6.11
N LYS A 409 9.97 6.22 -6.06
CA LYS A 409 9.25 5.97 -4.80
C LYS A 409 9.78 4.73 -4.08
N ILE A 410 10.02 3.64 -4.82
CA ILE A 410 10.62 2.42 -4.28
C ILE A 410 12.02 2.70 -3.72
N TYR A 411 12.84 3.46 -4.46
CA TYR A 411 14.16 3.88 -4.02
C TYR A 411 14.08 4.68 -2.71
N ALA A 412 13.18 5.67 -2.65
CA ALA A 412 13.01 6.51 -1.47
C ALA A 412 12.60 5.69 -0.23
N ILE A 413 11.62 4.79 -0.37
CA ILE A 413 11.17 3.91 0.72
C ILE A 413 12.33 3.02 1.19
N LEU A 414 13.01 2.31 0.27
CA LEU A 414 14.12 1.42 0.66
C LEU A 414 15.30 2.19 1.28
N GLY A 415 15.54 3.42 0.85
CA GLY A 415 16.53 4.31 1.47
C GLY A 415 16.18 4.68 2.90
N LYS A 416 14.89 4.87 3.22
CA LYS A 416 14.40 5.15 4.58
C LYS A 416 14.38 3.90 5.47
N LEU A 417 14.23 2.71 4.89
CA LEU A 417 14.26 1.43 5.61
C LEU A 417 15.67 0.94 5.93
N ASP A 418 16.70 1.62 5.44
CA ASP A 418 18.11 1.23 5.46
C ASP A 418 18.42 -0.01 4.59
N PHE A 419 19.16 0.21 3.50
CA PHE A 419 19.53 -0.82 2.52
C PHE A 419 20.29 -2.01 3.12
N GLU A 420 20.94 -1.85 4.28
CA GLU A 420 21.80 -2.88 4.87
C GLU A 420 21.04 -3.94 5.68
N ASN A 421 19.90 -3.58 6.29
CA ASN A 421 19.24 -4.40 7.31
C ASN A 421 17.88 -4.98 6.86
N LEU A 422 17.77 -5.34 5.56
CA LEU A 422 16.53 -5.83 4.98
C LEU A 422 16.36 -7.36 5.15
N PRO A 423 15.27 -7.84 5.79
CA PRO A 423 15.07 -9.26 6.06
C PRO A 423 14.57 -10.05 4.83
N GLY A 424 14.91 -11.34 4.79
CA GLY A 424 14.26 -12.33 3.92
C GLY A 424 14.52 -12.16 2.41
N LEU A 425 15.62 -11.50 2.02
CA LEU A 425 15.96 -11.29 0.62
C LEU A 425 16.65 -12.50 0.00
N SER A 426 16.27 -12.82 -1.25
CA SER A 426 16.94 -13.82 -2.08
C SER A 426 18.18 -13.24 -2.78
N ALA A 427 19.06 -14.10 -3.33
CA ALA A 427 20.20 -13.64 -4.12
C ALA A 427 19.77 -12.77 -5.32
N GLU A 428 18.66 -13.11 -5.97
CA GLU A 428 18.06 -12.32 -7.05
C GLU A 428 17.58 -10.94 -6.56
N ASP A 429 17.03 -10.88 -5.35
CA ASP A 429 16.63 -9.62 -4.74
C ASP A 429 17.85 -8.75 -4.43
N PHE A 430 18.95 -9.32 -3.91
CA PHE A 430 20.20 -8.58 -3.68
C PHE A 430 20.83 -8.07 -4.98
N VAL A 431 20.79 -8.84 -6.07
CA VAL A 431 21.25 -8.38 -7.39
C VAL A 431 20.46 -7.14 -7.84
N THR A 432 19.14 -7.16 -7.66
CA THR A 432 18.29 -6.01 -7.98
C THR A 432 18.53 -4.83 -7.02
N LEU A 433 18.72 -5.11 -5.73
CA LEU A 433 18.97 -4.11 -4.70
C LEU A 433 20.23 -3.29 -4.98
N CYS A 434 21.27 -3.90 -5.55
CA CYS A 434 22.47 -3.19 -5.98
C CYS A 434 22.16 -2.08 -7.02
N ILE A 435 21.17 -2.31 -7.89
CA ILE A 435 20.71 -1.33 -8.87
C ILE A 435 19.92 -0.24 -8.16
N ILE A 436 18.95 -0.63 -7.31
CA ILE A 436 18.09 0.32 -6.59
C ILE A 436 18.94 1.24 -5.72
N HIS A 437 19.89 0.71 -4.96
CA HIS A 437 20.76 1.50 -4.08
C HIS A 437 21.53 2.59 -4.84
N ARG A 438 21.82 2.39 -6.12
CA ARG A 438 22.52 3.34 -7.01
C ARG A 438 21.59 4.04 -8.01
N TYR A 439 20.29 4.03 -7.79
CA TYR A 439 19.29 4.57 -8.71
C TYR A 439 19.56 6.03 -9.10
N LEU A 440 19.75 6.92 -8.12
CA LEU A 440 20.00 8.34 -8.39
C LEU A 440 21.34 8.55 -9.08
N ASP A 441 22.37 7.78 -8.72
CA ASP A 441 23.68 7.86 -9.39
C ASP A 441 23.52 7.55 -10.90
N PHE A 442 22.73 6.53 -11.25
CA PHE A 442 22.43 6.19 -12.64
C PHE A 442 21.60 7.26 -13.34
N LYS A 443 20.59 7.84 -12.68
CA LYS A 443 19.76 8.90 -13.27
C LYS A 443 20.53 10.18 -13.51
N ILE A 444 21.40 10.58 -12.58
CA ILE A 444 22.32 11.70 -12.77
C ILE A 444 23.24 11.41 -13.97
N GLY A 445 23.73 10.18 -14.10
CA GLY A 445 24.50 9.74 -15.27
C GLY A 445 23.75 9.86 -16.60
N GLU A 446 22.46 9.47 -16.63
CA GLU A 446 21.60 9.63 -17.81
C GLU A 446 21.43 11.11 -18.19
N ILE A 447 21.17 11.99 -17.23
CA ILE A 447 21.04 13.43 -17.45
C ILE A 447 22.33 14.02 -18.04
N TRP A 448 23.50 13.65 -17.49
CA TRP A 448 24.78 14.12 -18.05
C TRP A 448 25.05 13.61 -19.46
N ASN A 449 24.62 12.39 -19.77
CA ASN A 449 24.69 11.86 -21.13
C ASN A 449 23.75 12.61 -22.08
N GLU A 450 22.55 12.98 -21.64
CA GLU A 450 21.62 13.82 -22.40
C GLU A 450 22.25 15.19 -22.71
N ILE A 451 22.76 15.88 -21.70
CA ILE A 451 23.48 17.17 -21.87
C ILE A 451 24.64 17.03 -22.87
N TYR A 452 25.43 15.96 -22.75
CA TYR A 452 26.57 15.73 -23.62
C TYR A 452 26.17 15.52 -25.09
N GLU A 453 25.06 14.82 -25.35
CA GLU A 453 24.54 14.62 -26.70
C GLU A 453 23.83 15.87 -27.25
N GLU A 454 23.11 16.64 -26.43
CA GLU A 454 22.50 17.91 -26.83
C GLU A 454 23.56 18.91 -27.32
N ILE A 455 24.66 19.10 -26.56
CA ILE A 455 25.78 19.96 -26.95
C ILE A 455 26.34 19.56 -28.33
N LYS A 456 26.44 18.25 -28.61
CA LYS A 456 26.91 17.76 -29.91
C LYS A 456 25.92 18.06 -31.03
N LEU A 457 24.63 17.87 -30.79
CA LEU A 457 23.57 18.10 -31.77
C LEU A 457 23.43 19.58 -32.12
N GLU A 458 23.57 20.46 -31.15
CA GLU A 458 23.61 21.91 -31.33
C GLU A 458 24.92 22.41 -31.95
N LYS A 459 25.90 21.52 -32.13
CA LYS A 459 27.24 21.82 -32.66
C LYS A 459 27.98 22.87 -31.84
N LEU A 460 27.71 22.92 -30.54
CA LEU A 460 28.43 23.76 -29.60
C LEU A 460 29.81 23.14 -29.34
N ARG A 461 30.82 23.99 -29.21
CA ARG A 461 32.20 23.57 -28.90
C ARG A 461 32.55 23.98 -27.47
N PRO A 462 32.53 23.07 -26.49
CA PRO A 462 32.95 23.35 -25.13
C PRO A 462 34.41 23.82 -25.09
N VAL A 463 34.73 24.67 -24.10
CA VAL A 463 36.13 25.02 -23.80
C VAL A 463 36.86 23.76 -23.33
N THR A 464 38.18 23.71 -23.52
CA THR A 464 39.02 22.54 -23.16
C THR A 464 38.81 22.05 -21.73
N ILE A 465 38.56 22.97 -20.79
CA ILE A 465 38.30 22.65 -19.38
C ILE A 465 36.95 21.93 -19.24
N ASP A 466 35.88 22.50 -19.80
CA ASP A 466 34.53 21.92 -19.76
C ASP A 466 34.47 20.56 -20.45
N LYS A 467 35.18 20.41 -21.58
CA LYS A 467 35.29 19.12 -22.27
C LYS A 467 35.89 18.04 -21.36
N LYS A 468 36.99 18.35 -20.68
CA LYS A 468 37.62 17.42 -19.72
C LYS A 468 36.71 17.11 -18.53
N ALA A 469 35.95 18.10 -18.06
CA ALA A 469 34.98 17.91 -16.99
C ALA A 469 33.85 16.95 -17.42
N LEU A 470 33.26 17.16 -18.60
CA LEU A 470 32.24 16.27 -19.17
C LEU A 470 32.75 14.84 -19.36
N GLU A 471 33.98 14.67 -19.86
CA GLU A 471 34.62 13.36 -20.00
C GLU A 471 34.86 12.69 -18.63
N ALA A 472 35.27 13.46 -17.62
CA ALA A 472 35.46 12.95 -16.26
C ALA A 472 34.13 12.51 -15.63
N ILE A 473 33.07 13.31 -15.78
CA ILE A 473 31.72 13.01 -15.25
C ILE A 473 31.15 11.75 -15.90
N THR A 474 31.20 11.65 -17.24
CA THR A 474 30.70 10.47 -17.98
C THR A 474 31.49 9.21 -17.61
N THR A 475 32.82 9.32 -17.46
CA THR A 475 33.67 8.21 -16.99
C THR A 475 33.33 7.80 -15.56
N ALA A 476 33.11 8.76 -14.66
CA ALA A 476 32.72 8.48 -13.28
C ALA A 476 31.37 7.73 -13.23
N SER A 477 30.39 8.17 -14.02
CA SER A 477 29.09 7.49 -14.14
C SER A 477 29.23 6.06 -14.65
N GLU A 478 30.03 5.82 -15.70
CA GLU A 478 30.28 4.47 -16.22
C GLU A 478 30.98 3.57 -15.19
N ASN A 479 31.89 4.14 -14.39
CA ASN A 479 32.58 3.41 -13.33
C ASN A 479 31.61 2.94 -12.22
N VAL A 480 30.58 3.72 -11.89
CA VAL A 480 29.50 3.28 -10.98
C VAL A 480 28.78 2.06 -11.57
N GLY A 481 28.43 2.09 -12.85
CA GLY A 481 27.83 0.95 -13.56
C GLY A 481 28.70 -0.31 -13.52
N LYS A 482 30.02 -0.16 -13.75
CA LYS A 482 30.99 -1.26 -13.66
C LYS A 482 31.11 -1.83 -12.24
N MET A 483 31.16 -0.96 -11.23
CA MET A 483 31.21 -1.35 -9.82
C MET A 483 29.98 -2.18 -9.44
N VAL A 484 28.78 -1.71 -9.80
CA VAL A 484 27.53 -2.45 -9.53
C VAL A 484 27.52 -3.80 -10.26
N ALA A 485 27.94 -3.83 -11.52
CA ALA A 485 28.04 -5.09 -12.27
C ALA A 485 29.06 -6.07 -11.65
N SER A 486 30.15 -5.59 -11.05
CA SER A 486 31.10 -6.41 -10.30
C SER A 486 30.45 -7.00 -9.05
N LEU A 487 29.78 -6.16 -8.25
CA LEU A 487 29.10 -6.59 -7.04
C LEU A 487 28.01 -7.64 -7.32
N GLN A 488 27.22 -7.43 -8.39
CA GLN A 488 26.23 -8.41 -8.84
C GLN A 488 26.87 -9.75 -9.21
N SER A 489 28.03 -9.73 -9.87
CA SER A 489 28.81 -10.95 -10.17
C SER A 489 29.25 -11.68 -8.90
N GLU A 490 29.77 -10.94 -7.91
CA GLU A 490 30.22 -11.52 -6.64
C GLU A 490 29.06 -12.19 -5.87
N ILE A 491 27.88 -11.58 -5.88
CA ILE A 491 26.66 -12.14 -5.25
C ILE A 491 26.26 -13.45 -5.94
N ILE A 492 26.22 -13.46 -7.28
CA ILE A 492 25.85 -14.65 -8.06
C ILE A 492 26.86 -15.78 -7.82
N GLU A 493 28.16 -15.50 -7.90
CA GLU A 493 29.22 -16.48 -7.65
C GLU A 493 29.21 -16.99 -6.21
N SER A 494 28.87 -16.14 -5.24
CA SER A 494 28.70 -16.56 -3.85
C SER A 494 27.52 -17.52 -3.70
N GLN A 495 26.39 -17.23 -4.36
CA GLN A 495 25.21 -18.09 -4.35
C GLN A 495 25.51 -19.45 -4.99
N GLU A 496 26.14 -19.47 -6.17
CA GLU A 496 26.53 -20.72 -6.86
C GLU A 496 27.47 -21.57 -5.98
N ARG A 497 28.46 -20.94 -5.33
CA ARG A 497 29.34 -21.64 -4.37
C ARG A 497 28.56 -22.22 -3.20
N GLN A 498 27.60 -21.49 -2.65
CA GLN A 498 26.78 -21.95 -1.54
C GLN A 498 25.88 -23.13 -1.95
N ASP A 499 25.31 -23.09 -3.16
CA ASP A 499 24.47 -24.15 -3.70
C ASP A 499 25.27 -25.43 -3.93
N VAL A 500 26.46 -25.34 -4.52
CA VAL A 500 27.38 -26.48 -4.66
C VAL A 500 27.75 -27.08 -3.30
N GLN A 501 28.04 -26.25 -2.30
CA GLN A 501 28.33 -26.73 -0.94
C GLN A 501 27.12 -27.41 -0.28
N ASN A 502 25.91 -26.88 -0.49
CA ASN A 502 24.69 -27.46 0.03
C ASN A 502 24.39 -28.81 -0.64
N GLU A 503 24.54 -28.89 -1.96
CA GLU A 503 24.40 -30.12 -2.74
C GLU A 503 25.40 -31.19 -2.26
N GLN A 504 26.67 -30.82 -2.06
CA GLN A 504 27.68 -31.72 -1.51
C GLN A 504 27.32 -32.25 -0.11
N LYS A 505 26.77 -31.40 0.77
CA LYS A 505 26.28 -31.84 2.09
C LYS A 505 25.12 -32.83 1.98
N VAL A 506 24.21 -32.61 1.03
CA VAL A 506 23.09 -33.54 0.76
C VAL A 506 23.62 -34.88 0.27
N TYR A 507 24.53 -34.90 -0.71
CA TYR A 507 25.16 -36.14 -1.16
C TYR A 507 25.92 -36.86 -0.06
N ALA A 508 26.68 -36.13 0.77
CA ALA A 508 27.37 -36.72 1.92
C ALA A 508 26.39 -37.37 2.90
N LYS A 509 25.23 -36.74 3.15
CA LYS A 509 24.16 -37.31 3.97
C LYS A 509 23.57 -38.58 3.36
N ILE A 510 23.32 -38.60 2.06
CA ILE A 510 22.83 -39.79 1.34
C ILE A 510 23.86 -40.93 1.44
N GLN A 511 25.14 -40.64 1.17
CA GLN A 511 26.22 -41.62 1.28
C GLN A 511 26.37 -42.15 2.71
N ALA A 512 26.28 -41.28 3.72
CA ALA A 512 26.32 -41.70 5.12
C ALA A 512 25.14 -42.61 5.47
N THR A 513 23.94 -42.29 4.97
CA THR A 513 22.73 -43.12 5.16
C THR A 513 22.89 -44.49 4.51
N HIS A 514 23.46 -44.56 3.30
CA HIS A 514 23.79 -45.83 2.64
C HIS A 514 24.81 -46.64 3.42
N LYS A 515 25.91 -46.02 3.89
CA LYS A 515 26.92 -46.69 4.73
C LYS A 515 26.32 -47.23 6.02
N GLN A 516 25.44 -46.46 6.68
CA GLN A 516 24.72 -46.92 7.87
C GLN A 516 23.82 -48.12 7.58
N ARG A 517 23.09 -48.10 6.45
CA ARG A 517 22.26 -49.22 6.03
C ARG A 517 23.10 -50.47 5.72
N GLU A 518 24.24 -50.33 5.05
CA GLU A 518 25.17 -51.46 4.82
C GLU A 518 25.73 -52.03 6.12
N LEU A 519 26.12 -51.18 7.07
CA LEU A 519 26.59 -51.60 8.38
C LEU A 519 25.48 -52.33 9.16
N ALA A 520 24.24 -51.85 9.09
CA ALA A 520 23.08 -52.51 9.67
C ALA A 520 22.78 -53.87 9.00
N ASN A 521 22.91 -53.97 7.67
CA ASN A 521 22.77 -55.24 6.97
C ASN A 521 23.87 -56.23 7.37
N LYS A 522 25.14 -55.78 7.45
CA LYS A 522 26.26 -56.61 7.92
C LYS A 522 26.10 -57.03 9.37
N SER A 523 25.58 -56.16 10.24
CA SER A 523 25.31 -56.51 11.64
C SER A 523 24.17 -57.52 11.75
N TRP A 524 23.13 -57.39 10.93
CA TRP A 524 22.02 -58.34 10.81
C TRP A 524 22.48 -59.70 10.28
N GLU A 525 23.29 -59.74 9.22
CA GLU A 525 23.90 -60.96 8.70
C GLU A 525 24.77 -61.65 9.75
N ASN A 526 25.58 -60.88 10.49
CA ASN A 526 26.38 -61.40 11.60
C ASN A 526 25.50 -61.94 12.73
N PHE A 527 24.39 -61.27 13.04
CA PHE A 527 23.42 -61.73 14.03
C PHE A 527 22.79 -63.06 13.60
N LEU A 528 22.27 -63.14 12.38
CA LEU A 528 21.74 -64.39 11.79
C LEU A 528 22.79 -65.50 11.80
N ALA A 529 24.02 -65.21 11.37
CA ALA A 529 25.09 -66.21 11.36
C ALA A 529 25.45 -66.73 12.75
N ARG A 530 25.32 -65.90 13.80
CA ARG A 530 25.51 -66.29 15.20
C ARG A 530 24.33 -67.11 15.75
N THR A 531 23.11 -66.94 15.24
CA THR A 531 21.94 -67.66 15.78
C THR A 531 21.57 -68.92 15.00
N SER A 532 21.88 -69.00 13.70
CA SER A 532 21.37 -70.09 12.84
C SER A 532 22.45 -70.95 12.14
N ASN A 533 23.73 -70.54 12.11
CA ASN A 533 24.79 -71.31 11.43
C ASN A 533 25.76 -72.00 12.40
N ALA A 534 25.59 -73.32 12.57
CA ALA A 534 26.41 -74.15 13.47
C ALA A 534 27.92 -74.17 13.13
N LYS A 535 28.30 -74.03 11.85
CA LYS A 535 29.72 -74.01 11.45
C LYS A 535 30.40 -72.71 11.89
N THR A 536 29.69 -71.58 11.75
CA THR A 536 30.19 -70.25 12.14
C THR A 536 30.33 -70.14 13.66
N LEU A 537 29.38 -70.67 14.42
CA LEU A 537 29.45 -70.76 15.89
C LEU A 537 30.65 -71.56 16.39
N LYS A 538 30.93 -72.73 15.78
CA LYS A 538 32.14 -73.53 16.12
C LYS A 538 33.43 -72.76 15.83
N LYS A 539 33.48 -71.98 14.74
CA LYS A 539 34.64 -71.14 14.41
C LYS A 539 34.81 -69.97 15.39
N ALA A 540 33.72 -69.32 15.79
CA ALA A 540 33.73 -68.26 16.79
C ALA A 540 34.18 -68.77 18.17
N LYS A 541 33.69 -69.95 18.61
CA LYS A 541 34.13 -70.60 19.84
C LYS A 541 35.63 -70.87 19.84
N ARG A 542 36.18 -71.40 18.73
CA ARG A 542 37.64 -71.61 18.58
C ARG A 542 38.44 -70.31 18.64
N LEU A 543 37.93 -69.22 18.06
CA LEU A 543 38.58 -67.90 18.14
C LEU A 543 38.55 -67.34 19.56
N GLN A 544 37.44 -67.51 20.28
CA GLN A 544 37.32 -67.15 21.68
C GLN A 544 38.31 -67.96 22.54
N GLU A 545 38.40 -69.28 22.33
CA GLU A 545 39.39 -70.14 23.01
C GLU A 545 40.82 -69.66 22.73
N LYS A 546 41.15 -69.29 21.49
CA LYS A 546 42.46 -68.71 21.14
C LYS A 546 42.72 -67.36 21.80
N ALA A 547 41.72 -66.49 21.89
CA ALA A 547 41.85 -65.18 22.55
C ALA A 547 42.02 -65.34 24.06
N ILE A 548 41.29 -66.29 24.67
CA ILE A 548 41.46 -66.67 26.08
C ILE A 548 42.89 -67.18 26.29
N GLU A 549 43.37 -68.10 25.46
CA GLU A 549 44.73 -68.62 25.55
C GLU A 549 45.79 -67.52 25.40
N ALA A 550 45.61 -66.59 24.44
CA ALA A 550 46.51 -65.47 24.24
C ALA A 550 46.50 -64.45 25.39
N SER A 551 45.37 -64.31 26.09
CA SER A 551 45.25 -63.46 27.27
C SER A 551 45.83 -64.09 28.55
N ARG A 552 46.18 -65.39 28.52
CA ARG A 552 46.78 -66.06 29.67
C ARG A 552 48.21 -65.59 29.87
N TYR A 553 48.49 -65.14 31.08
CA TYR A 553 49.81 -64.66 31.46
C TYR A 553 50.76 -65.85 31.67
N HIS A 554 51.81 -65.97 30.85
CA HIS A 554 52.72 -67.14 30.87
C HIS A 554 53.93 -67.02 31.82
N LYS A 555 54.16 -65.86 32.47
CA LYS A 555 55.24 -65.70 33.47
C LYS A 555 54.70 -65.88 34.89
N ARG A 556 55.17 -66.93 35.57
CA ARG A 556 54.78 -67.30 36.95
C ARG A 556 55.72 -66.66 37.98
N PRO A 557 55.27 -65.75 38.86
CA PRO A 557 56.03 -65.35 40.04
C PRO A 557 55.95 -66.43 41.13
N GLN A 558 57.03 -66.63 41.89
CA GLN A 558 57.25 -67.82 42.73
C GLN A 558 56.36 -67.95 43.99
N ASN A 559 55.48 -67.00 44.32
CA ASN A 559 54.64 -67.06 45.53
C ASN A 559 53.24 -66.43 45.35
N ALA A 560 52.47 -66.84 44.32
CA ALA A 560 51.08 -66.42 44.16
C ALA A 560 50.14 -67.62 43.97
N VAL A 561 49.06 -67.68 44.76
CA VAL A 561 47.98 -68.67 44.61
C VAL A 561 46.99 -68.13 43.58
N PHE A 562 46.87 -68.82 42.45
CA PHE A 562 45.89 -68.49 41.41
C PHE A 562 44.69 -69.44 41.50
N HIS A 563 43.49 -68.89 41.45
CA HIS A 563 42.26 -69.68 41.28
C HIS A 563 42.10 -70.06 39.80
N GLN A 564 41.81 -71.33 39.53
CA GLN A 564 41.53 -71.80 38.17
C GLN A 564 40.19 -71.24 37.70
N THR A 565 40.23 -70.30 36.76
CA THR A 565 39.03 -69.69 36.16
C THR A 565 38.39 -70.56 35.08
N ASP A 566 39.01 -71.68 34.73
CA ASP A 566 38.51 -72.63 33.73
C ASP A 566 37.63 -73.70 34.38
N ILE A 567 36.31 -73.60 34.20
CA ILE A 567 35.37 -74.68 34.56
C ILE A 567 35.24 -75.64 33.38
N LYS A 568 35.88 -76.81 33.46
CA LYS A 568 35.80 -77.85 32.41
C LYS A 568 34.36 -78.38 32.32
N GLY A 569 33.79 -78.38 31.10
CA GLY A 569 32.44 -78.88 30.84
C GLY A 569 31.32 -77.84 30.97
N LEU A 570 31.64 -76.57 31.22
CA LEU A 570 30.65 -75.50 31.28
C LEU A 570 30.15 -75.13 29.87
N ASN A 571 29.11 -75.84 29.40
CA ASN A 571 28.36 -75.50 28.17
C ASN A 571 27.23 -74.51 28.48
N THR A 572 27.50 -73.46 29.24
CA THR A 572 26.50 -72.41 29.44
C THR A 572 26.54 -71.47 28.25
N THR A 573 25.61 -71.63 27.31
CA THR A 573 25.14 -70.50 26.51
C THR A 573 24.33 -69.61 27.44
N VAL A 574 25.00 -68.84 28.30
CA VAL A 574 24.32 -67.76 29.01
C VAL A 574 23.94 -66.77 27.90
N PRO A 575 22.65 -66.56 27.59
CA PRO A 575 22.30 -65.34 26.89
C PRO A 575 22.80 -64.23 27.80
N SER A 576 23.50 -63.23 27.27
CA SER A 576 23.93 -62.05 28.05
C SER A 576 22.75 -61.57 28.89
N GLY A 577 22.72 -61.98 30.16
CA GLY A 577 21.70 -61.62 31.12
C GLY A 577 21.84 -60.12 31.35
N GLY A 578 20.68 -59.46 31.48
CA GLY A 578 20.48 -58.03 31.72
C GLY A 578 21.70 -57.14 31.56
N VAL A 579 21.69 -56.30 30.52
CA VAL A 579 22.56 -55.12 30.45
C VAL A 579 22.43 -54.37 31.78
N VAL A 580 23.38 -54.56 32.68
CA VAL A 580 23.64 -53.60 33.73
C VAL A 580 24.36 -52.47 33.02
N THR A 581 23.64 -51.40 32.75
CA THR A 581 24.25 -50.11 32.44
C THR A 581 25.06 -49.69 33.65
N VAL A 582 26.34 -50.08 33.67
CA VAL A 582 27.32 -49.35 34.47
C VAL A 582 27.33 -47.96 33.86
N GLU A 583 26.84 -46.96 34.59
CA GLU A 583 27.00 -45.57 34.21
C GLU A 583 28.50 -45.35 33.99
N SER A 584 28.87 -45.20 32.72
CA SER A 584 30.22 -44.78 32.39
C SER A 584 30.46 -43.40 32.98
N THR A 585 31.74 -43.14 33.30
CA THR A 585 32.25 -41.90 33.87
C THR A 585 31.46 -40.67 33.40
N PRO A 586 30.95 -39.82 34.33
CA PRO A 586 30.05 -38.71 33.99
C PRO A 586 30.57 -37.88 32.80
N ALA A 587 29.69 -37.54 31.86
CA ALA A 587 30.02 -36.83 30.63
C ALA A 587 30.74 -35.47 30.83
N ARG A 588 30.79 -34.95 32.06
CA ARG A 588 31.60 -33.80 32.46
C ARG A 588 33.11 -34.05 32.45
N LEU A 589 33.56 -35.31 32.53
CA LEU A 589 34.98 -35.67 32.66
C LEU A 589 35.63 -36.21 31.37
N VAL A 590 34.84 -36.62 30.36
CA VAL A 590 35.36 -37.25 29.11
C VAL A 590 34.90 -36.52 27.84
N GLY A 591 34.18 -35.41 27.95
CA GLY A 591 33.80 -34.58 26.78
C GLY A 591 32.78 -35.21 25.80
N GLY A 592 32.31 -36.44 26.07
CA GLY A 592 31.38 -37.16 25.21
C GLY A 592 32.02 -37.68 23.90
N PRO A 593 31.26 -38.39 23.05
CA PRO A 593 31.78 -39.16 21.91
C PRO A 593 32.37 -38.33 20.75
N LEU A 594 32.53 -37.01 20.92
CA LEU A 594 32.97 -36.06 19.89
C LEU A 594 34.14 -35.19 20.35
N ALA A 595 34.77 -35.50 21.50
CA ALA A 595 35.84 -34.68 22.07
C ALA A 595 37.02 -34.40 21.11
N ASP A 596 37.34 -35.34 20.21
CA ASP A 596 38.48 -35.23 19.29
C ASP A 596 38.09 -34.99 17.81
N THR A 597 36.89 -34.45 17.56
CA THR A 597 36.49 -34.06 16.20
C THR A 597 36.28 -32.55 16.12
N ALA A 598 36.65 -31.94 14.98
CA ALA A 598 36.57 -30.49 14.72
C ALA A 598 35.16 -29.86 14.85
N ILE A 599 34.15 -30.65 15.23
CA ILE A 599 32.79 -30.24 15.54
C ILE A 599 32.68 -29.70 16.99
N ALA A 600 33.68 -29.91 17.85
CA ALA A 600 33.65 -29.45 19.24
C ALA A 600 33.86 -27.94 19.45
N LEU A 601 34.31 -27.17 18.45
CA LEU A 601 34.69 -25.75 18.66
C LEU A 601 33.68 -24.67 18.22
N LYS A 602 32.45 -25.00 17.82
CA LYS A 602 31.40 -23.96 17.66
C LYS A 602 30.02 -24.47 18.06
N LYS A 603 29.66 -24.30 19.33
CA LYS A 603 28.26 -24.07 19.71
C LYS A 603 27.86 -22.69 19.17
N LEU A 604 27.00 -22.67 18.16
CA LEU A 604 26.18 -21.50 17.86
C LEU A 604 25.06 -21.39 18.92
N PRO A 605 24.79 -20.20 19.47
CA PRO A 605 23.64 -19.97 20.33
C PRO A 605 22.37 -19.87 19.48
N ILE A 606 21.30 -20.54 19.93
CA ILE A 606 19.96 -20.40 19.36
C ILE A 606 19.20 -19.32 20.14
N ARG A 607 18.71 -18.33 19.37
CA ARG A 607 17.69 -17.29 19.64
C ARG A 607 18.11 -16.00 20.34
N GLY A 608 18.21 -14.95 19.51
CA GLY A 608 17.31 -13.78 19.53
C GLY A 608 17.39 -12.82 20.72
N GLY A 609 17.80 -11.59 20.45
CA GLY A 609 17.41 -10.40 21.22
C GLY A 609 18.54 -9.62 21.90
N ALA A 610 18.72 -8.37 21.43
CA ALA A 610 19.18 -7.15 22.11
C ALA A 610 20.57 -7.08 22.81
N LEU A 611 21.43 -6.24 22.21
CA LEU A 611 22.29 -5.18 22.80
C LEU A 611 22.74 -5.28 24.27
N GLN A 612 24.05 -5.31 24.51
CA GLN A 612 24.82 -4.15 25.04
C GLN A 612 26.31 -4.52 25.25
N ARG A 613 27.20 -3.65 24.75
CA ARG A 613 28.63 -3.63 25.11
C ARG A 613 28.79 -2.92 26.44
N VAL A 614 29.35 -3.57 27.46
CA VAL A 614 30.01 -2.89 28.59
C VAL A 614 31.31 -3.61 28.96
N LYS A 615 32.32 -2.79 29.26
CA LYS A 615 33.75 -3.09 29.43
C LYS A 615 34.07 -4.06 30.57
N ALA A 616 35.20 -4.74 30.39
CA ALA A 616 35.87 -5.61 31.35
C ALA A 616 36.21 -4.91 32.68
N VAL A 617 36.06 -5.64 33.78
CA VAL A 617 36.71 -5.39 35.07
C VAL A 617 37.20 -6.73 35.63
N GLU A 618 38.43 -6.72 36.13
CA GLU A 618 39.23 -7.83 36.65
C GLU A 618 38.58 -8.53 37.86
N ILE A 619 38.81 -9.84 37.96
CA ILE A 619 38.51 -10.64 39.15
C ILE A 619 39.75 -10.63 40.04
N VAL A 620 39.64 -10.10 41.26
CA VAL A 620 40.53 -10.41 42.37
C VAL A 620 39.71 -10.78 43.61
N ASP A 621 40.08 -11.93 44.14
CA ASP A 621 39.96 -12.46 45.50
C ASP A 621 38.63 -12.90 46.13
N ALA A 622 38.75 -14.11 46.68
CA ALA A 622 37.82 -14.81 47.55
C ALA A 622 37.61 -14.12 48.91
N PRO A 623 36.58 -14.51 49.66
CA PRO A 623 36.68 -14.48 51.11
C PRO A 623 36.39 -15.82 51.79
N LYS A 624 37.14 -15.99 52.87
CA LYS A 624 37.14 -17.08 53.83
C LYS A 624 35.86 -17.11 54.66
N LYS A 625 35.59 -18.32 55.17
CA LYS A 625 34.66 -18.62 56.27
C LYS A 625 34.87 -17.71 57.49
N SER A 626 33.78 -17.26 58.07
CA SER A 626 33.65 -17.03 59.52
C SER A 626 32.23 -17.40 59.98
N ILE A 627 32.16 -18.05 61.13
CA ILE A 627 30.96 -18.24 61.97
C ILE A 627 31.30 -17.59 63.34
N PRO A 628 30.36 -17.44 64.29
CA PRO A 628 29.60 -16.23 64.56
C PRO A 628 29.94 -15.61 65.93
N THR A 629 29.76 -14.29 66.06
CA THR A 629 29.13 -13.60 67.20
C THR A 629 28.94 -12.15 66.83
#